data_AF-A0A0R3PTX5-F1
#
_entry.id   AF-A0A0R3PTX5-F1
#
_cell.length_a   1.000
_cell.length_b   1.000
_cell.length_c   1.000
_cell.angle_alpha   90.00
_cell.angle_beta   90.00
_cell.angle_gamma   90.00
#
_symmetry.space_group_name_H-M   'P 1'
#
loop_
_entity.id
_entity.type
_entity.pdbx_description
1 polymer ?
#
loop_
_entity_poly.entity_id
_entity_poly.type
_entity_poly.pdbx_seq_one_letter_code
_entity_poly.pdbx_strand_id
1 'polypeptide(L)'
;MMYDDIAHNKLLVSRNPYPGKLFNRPHGDDLYQGLKIDYRKSSVNHENFLNILKGNATGVKGGNGRVIESNPNDRIFVYFTDHGAVGVIAFPEGMLTAKQLNTALNWMHENDRYNQLVFYLESCESGSMFEKVLKSTINEQYERVKRLTNLSHVMHFGNLLIAEEPVGWFQGQRKTHQKETTDEELHAVFSWPSRDVELMYLHQLKDEIDDIFVAKELRREIRKIHQVH
;
A
#
# COMPACT_ATOMS: atom_id res chain seq x y z
N MET A 1 5.67 -5.06 -4.61
CA MET A 1 6.81 -5.32 -3.70
C MET A 1 6.24 -5.56 -2.31
N MET A 2 6.72 -6.53 -1.52
CA MET A 2 6.19 -6.80 -0.17
C MET A 2 7.28 -7.42 0.71
N TYR A 3 7.42 -6.98 1.97
CA TYR A 3 8.49 -7.47 2.86
C TYR A 3 8.41 -8.99 3.11
N ASP A 4 7.17 -9.51 3.17
CA ASP A 4 6.83 -10.93 3.23
C ASP A 4 7.21 -11.64 4.54
N ASP A 5 6.78 -11.04 5.65
CA ASP A 5 7.02 -11.52 7.01
C ASP A 5 5.73 -11.84 7.79
N ILE A 6 4.55 -11.64 7.19
CA ILE A 6 3.25 -11.83 7.87
C ILE A 6 2.70 -13.25 7.75
N ALA A 7 2.63 -13.80 6.53
CA ALA A 7 1.95 -15.08 6.27
C ALA A 7 2.55 -16.23 7.11
N HIS A 8 3.85 -16.21 7.37
CA HIS A 8 4.55 -17.23 8.14
C HIS A 8 5.15 -16.70 9.45
N ASN A 9 4.60 -15.61 10.00
CA ASN A 9 5.12 -15.04 11.24
C ASN A 9 4.94 -16.03 12.41
N LYS A 10 6.05 -16.35 13.09
CA LYS A 10 6.11 -17.25 14.26
C LYS A 10 6.52 -16.53 15.55
N LEU A 11 6.73 -15.22 15.50
CA LEU A 11 7.14 -14.44 16.67
C LEU A 11 6.02 -14.44 17.71
N LEU A 12 6.41 -14.51 18.98
CA LEU A 12 5.49 -14.76 20.09
C LEU A 12 4.31 -13.77 20.17
N VAL A 13 4.57 -12.49 19.89
CA VAL A 13 3.60 -11.38 19.98
C VAL A 13 2.95 -11.01 18.64
N SER A 14 3.40 -11.60 17.54
CA SER A 14 2.89 -11.32 16.18
C SER A 14 2.69 -12.60 15.35
N ARG A 15 2.48 -13.72 16.03
CA ARG A 15 2.28 -15.03 15.40
C ARG A 15 1.01 -14.98 14.55
N ASN A 16 1.14 -15.38 13.29
CA ASN A 16 -0.04 -15.57 12.44
C ASN A 16 -0.79 -16.84 12.88
N PRO A 17 -2.06 -16.74 13.33
CA PRO A 17 -2.86 -17.89 13.74
C PRO A 17 -3.26 -18.80 12.56
N TYR A 18 -3.12 -18.31 11.31
CA TYR A 18 -3.36 -19.05 10.07
C TYR A 18 -2.09 -19.12 9.23
N PRO A 19 -1.10 -19.97 9.58
CA PRO A 19 0.17 -20.03 8.87
C PRO A 19 0.01 -20.25 7.37
N GLY A 20 0.67 -19.41 6.58
CA GLY A 20 0.65 -19.41 5.11
C GLY A 20 -0.55 -18.71 4.49
N LYS A 21 -1.39 -18.03 5.27
CA LYS A 21 -2.58 -17.31 4.78
C LYS A 21 -2.54 -15.83 5.13
N LEU A 22 -3.18 -15.02 4.31
CA LEU A 22 -3.35 -13.58 4.53
C LEU A 22 -4.75 -13.15 4.09
N PHE A 23 -5.42 -12.36 4.94
CA PHE A 23 -6.79 -11.90 4.72
C PHE A 23 -6.82 -10.37 4.79
N ASN A 24 -7.67 -9.73 3.98
CA ASN A 24 -7.88 -8.28 4.01
C ASN A 24 -9.26 -7.87 4.56
N ARG A 25 -10.06 -8.85 5.01
CA ARG A 25 -11.38 -8.63 5.60
C ARG A 25 -11.78 -9.82 6.50
N PRO A 26 -12.65 -9.61 7.49
CA PRO A 26 -13.24 -10.71 8.27
C PRO A 26 -13.88 -11.75 7.35
N HIS A 27 -13.65 -13.04 7.64
CA HIS A 27 -14.20 -14.18 6.89
C HIS A 27 -13.92 -14.17 5.37
N GLY A 28 -12.92 -13.40 4.92
CA GLY A 28 -12.52 -13.33 3.52
C GLY A 28 -11.73 -14.55 3.05
N ASP A 29 -11.51 -14.61 1.73
CA ASP A 29 -10.67 -15.62 1.10
C ASP A 29 -9.19 -15.41 1.44
N ASP A 30 -8.40 -16.48 1.37
CA ASP A 30 -6.95 -16.37 1.44
C ASP A 30 -6.40 -15.68 0.19
N LEU A 31 -5.74 -14.54 0.41
CA LEU A 31 -5.14 -13.73 -0.64
C LEU A 31 -3.64 -13.98 -0.82
N TYR A 32 -3.01 -14.75 0.07
CA TYR A 32 -1.57 -15.03 -0.02
C TYR A 32 -1.27 -16.03 -1.14
N GLN A 33 -2.14 -17.02 -1.32
CA GLN A 33 -1.96 -18.05 -2.33
C GLN A 33 -1.91 -17.45 -3.74
N GLY A 34 -0.81 -17.73 -4.45
CA GLY A 34 -0.64 -17.31 -5.83
C GLY A 34 -0.06 -15.90 -6.03
N LEU A 35 0.19 -15.14 -4.96
CA LEU A 35 0.85 -13.84 -5.04
C LEU A 35 2.19 -13.94 -5.77
N LYS A 36 2.41 -13.00 -6.69
CA LYS A 36 3.69 -12.80 -7.35
C LYS A 36 4.45 -11.73 -6.59
N ILE A 37 5.47 -12.16 -5.84
CA ILE A 37 6.28 -11.25 -5.04
C ILE A 37 7.67 -11.19 -5.67
N ASP A 38 7.87 -10.17 -6.49
CA ASP A 38 9.11 -9.94 -7.25
C ASP A 38 10.26 -9.45 -6.35
N TYR A 39 9.93 -8.71 -5.29
CA TYR A 39 10.87 -8.12 -4.32
C TYR A 39 10.39 -8.40 -2.89
N ARG A 40 11.26 -9.00 -2.07
CA ARG A 40 11.04 -9.39 -0.66
C ARG A 40 12.08 -8.78 0.27
N LYS A 41 11.75 -8.65 1.57
CA LYS A 41 12.67 -8.20 2.63
C LYS A 41 13.43 -6.92 2.25
N SER A 42 14.75 -6.89 2.43
CA SER A 42 15.61 -5.73 2.12
C SER A 42 15.60 -5.27 0.66
N SER A 43 15.12 -6.09 -0.28
CA SER A 43 14.91 -5.64 -1.66
C SER A 43 13.66 -4.78 -1.84
N VAL A 44 12.85 -4.63 -0.79
CA VAL A 44 11.75 -3.66 -0.68
C VAL A 44 12.31 -2.36 -0.13
N ASN A 45 12.86 -1.55 -1.03
CA ASN A 45 13.42 -0.24 -0.70
C ASN A 45 13.07 0.79 -1.79
N HIS A 46 13.20 2.06 -1.44
CA HIS A 46 12.82 3.17 -2.30
C HIS A 46 13.67 3.26 -3.58
N GLU A 47 14.96 2.89 -3.54
CA GLU A 47 15.83 2.90 -4.72
C GLU A 47 15.33 1.90 -5.79
N ASN A 48 15.04 0.67 -5.36
CA ASN A 48 14.45 -0.35 -6.22
C ASN A 48 13.09 0.11 -6.77
N PHE A 49 12.22 0.67 -5.93
CA PHE A 49 10.93 1.18 -6.37
C PHE A 49 11.07 2.22 -7.50
N LEU A 50 11.97 3.20 -7.35
CA LEU A 50 12.22 4.20 -8.38
C LEU A 50 12.84 3.60 -9.66
N ASN A 51 13.74 2.63 -9.53
CA ASN A 51 14.31 1.94 -10.69
C ASN A 51 13.27 1.09 -11.44
N ILE A 52 12.35 0.44 -10.71
CA ILE A 52 11.24 -0.32 -11.28
C ILE A 52 10.34 0.59 -12.10
N LEU A 53 9.93 1.74 -11.53
CA LEU A 53 9.12 2.73 -12.24
C LEU A 53 9.80 3.19 -13.54
N LYS A 54 11.10 3.44 -13.49
CA LYS A 54 11.89 3.89 -14.65
C LYS A 54 12.27 2.76 -15.61
N GLY A 55 11.89 1.50 -15.37
CA GLY A 55 12.34 0.38 -16.21
C GLY A 55 13.86 0.14 -16.18
N ASN A 56 14.55 0.55 -15.12
CA ASN A 56 16.01 0.43 -15.00
C ASN A 56 16.41 -0.91 -14.35
N ALA A 57 16.43 -1.98 -15.15
CA ALA A 57 16.78 -3.33 -14.68
C ALA A 57 18.20 -3.45 -14.12
N THR A 58 19.16 -2.65 -14.61
CA THR A 58 20.54 -2.67 -14.10
C THR A 58 20.69 -1.93 -12.77
N GLY A 59 19.72 -1.07 -12.41
CA GLY A 59 19.74 -0.31 -11.16
C GLY A 59 19.11 -1.04 -9.98
N VAL A 60 18.30 -2.08 -10.22
CA VAL A 60 17.67 -2.85 -9.14
C VAL A 60 18.66 -3.81 -8.49
N LYS A 61 18.58 -3.96 -7.16
CA LYS A 61 19.41 -4.86 -6.37
C LYS A 61 18.55 -5.86 -5.61
N GLY A 62 18.87 -7.14 -5.74
CA GLY A 62 18.04 -8.23 -5.20
C GLY A 62 16.71 -8.39 -5.93
N GLY A 63 15.78 -9.13 -5.34
CA GLY A 63 14.54 -9.52 -6.01
C GLY A 63 14.80 -10.39 -7.25
N ASN A 64 13.83 -10.45 -8.16
CA ASN A 64 13.96 -11.18 -9.42
C ASN A 64 14.34 -10.29 -10.63
N GLY A 65 14.61 -9.01 -10.39
CA GLY A 65 15.05 -8.06 -11.43
C GLY A 65 13.93 -7.49 -12.32
N ARG A 66 12.67 -7.87 -12.12
CA ARG A 66 11.55 -7.38 -12.94
C ARG A 66 11.30 -5.90 -12.73
N VAL A 67 11.31 -5.14 -13.81
CA VAL A 67 10.98 -3.71 -13.84
C VAL A 67 9.80 -3.43 -14.77
N ILE A 68 9.32 -2.19 -14.82
CA ILE A 68 8.28 -1.80 -15.77
C ILE A 68 8.91 -1.62 -17.16
N GLU A 69 8.64 -2.57 -18.04
CA GLU A 69 8.98 -2.54 -19.46
C GLU A 69 7.80 -2.01 -20.27
N SER A 70 7.63 -0.70 -20.27
CA SER A 70 6.51 0.00 -20.92
C SER A 70 6.95 0.93 -22.05
N ASN A 71 6.01 1.16 -22.97
CA ASN A 71 6.12 2.03 -24.14
C ASN A 71 5.03 3.12 -24.15
N PRO A 72 5.05 4.07 -25.12
CA PRO A 72 4.14 5.21 -25.16
C PRO A 72 2.65 4.86 -25.30
N ASN A 73 2.30 3.61 -25.64
CA ASN A 73 0.91 3.15 -25.77
C ASN A 73 0.38 2.45 -24.52
N ASP A 74 1.26 2.17 -23.55
CA ASP A 74 0.91 1.35 -22.39
C ASP A 74 0.23 2.17 -21.29
N ARG A 75 -0.53 1.46 -20.46
CA ARG A 75 -1.17 2.00 -19.25
C ARG A 75 -0.47 1.43 -18.04
N ILE A 76 -0.11 2.30 -17.09
CA ILE A 76 0.55 1.90 -15.85
C ILE A 76 -0.41 2.15 -14.68
N PHE A 77 -0.55 1.15 -13.82
CA PHE A 77 -1.23 1.28 -12.53
C PHE A 77 -0.22 1.03 -11.41
N VAL A 78 -0.10 2.00 -10.50
CA VAL A 78 0.75 1.91 -9.30
C VAL A 78 -0.14 1.98 -8.07
N TYR A 79 0.06 1.05 -7.14
CA TYR A 79 -0.56 1.07 -5.83
C TYR A 79 0.51 0.96 -4.75
N PHE A 80 0.46 1.87 -3.79
CA PHE A 80 1.33 1.91 -2.62
C PHE A 80 0.48 2.00 -1.35
N THR A 81 0.87 1.24 -0.33
CA THR A 81 0.27 1.26 1.01
C THR A 81 1.36 1.05 2.06
N ASP A 82 1.55 2.03 2.94
CA ASP A 82 2.43 1.97 4.13
C ASP A 82 2.17 3.23 5.00
N HIS A 83 3.02 3.50 5.97
CA HIS A 83 3.10 4.75 6.70
C HIS A 83 3.70 5.88 5.86
N GLY A 84 3.51 7.10 6.36
CA GLY A 84 4.19 8.28 5.85
C GLY A 84 4.06 9.48 6.78
N ALA A 85 4.52 10.60 6.26
CA ALA A 85 4.44 11.91 6.88
C ALA A 85 4.45 12.97 5.78
N VAL A 86 4.50 14.25 6.17
CA VAL A 86 4.53 15.36 5.22
C VAL A 86 5.72 15.23 4.25
N GLY A 87 5.42 15.02 2.98
CA GLY A 87 6.38 14.94 1.88
C GLY A 87 7.21 13.66 1.82
N VAL A 88 6.87 12.61 2.60
CA VAL A 88 7.58 11.33 2.60
C VAL A 88 6.64 10.13 2.78
N ILE A 89 6.98 9.01 2.14
CA ILE A 89 6.37 7.70 2.40
C ILE A 89 7.44 6.72 2.86
N ALA A 90 7.08 5.83 3.79
CA ALA A 90 8.02 4.92 4.43
C ALA A 90 8.29 3.68 3.57
N PHE A 91 9.52 3.19 3.58
CA PHE A 91 9.82 1.82 3.22
C PHE A 91 10.26 1.08 4.49
N PRO A 92 10.30 -0.27 4.49
CA PRO A 92 10.80 -1.03 5.64
C PRO A 92 12.16 -0.53 6.12
N GLU A 93 13.00 -0.11 5.19
CA GLU A 93 14.23 0.62 5.46
C GLU A 93 14.29 1.91 4.63
N GLY A 94 14.31 3.05 5.33
CA GLY A 94 14.41 4.39 4.73
C GLY A 94 13.07 4.97 4.30
N MET A 95 13.12 6.09 3.59
CA MET A 95 11.95 6.86 3.17
C MET A 95 12.10 7.30 1.71
N LEU A 96 10.97 7.40 1.01
CA LEU A 96 10.90 8.03 -0.31
C LEU A 96 10.31 9.42 -0.17
N THR A 97 11.05 10.44 -0.60
CA THR A 97 10.58 11.83 -0.60
C THR A 97 9.67 12.14 -1.81
N ALA A 98 8.75 13.08 -1.63
CA ALA A 98 7.92 13.64 -2.70
C ALA A 98 8.79 14.13 -3.89
N LYS A 99 9.94 14.76 -3.60
CA LYS A 99 10.87 15.21 -4.64
C LYS A 99 11.40 14.04 -5.47
N GLN A 100 11.89 12.98 -4.83
CA GLN A 100 12.41 11.81 -5.53
C GLN A 100 11.34 11.12 -6.39
N LEU A 101 10.13 10.95 -5.85
CA LEU A 101 9.01 10.36 -6.59
C LEU A 101 8.65 11.21 -7.82
N ASN A 102 8.47 12.52 -7.63
CA ASN A 102 8.11 13.42 -8.73
C ASN A 102 9.20 13.51 -9.80
N THR A 103 10.49 13.49 -9.42
CA THR A 103 11.58 13.39 -10.39
C THR A 103 11.49 12.12 -11.22
N ALA A 104 11.10 10.98 -10.63
CA ALA A 104 10.92 9.74 -11.39
C ALA A 104 9.70 9.78 -12.32
N LEU A 105 8.57 10.29 -11.85
CA LEU A 105 7.35 10.42 -12.66
C LEU A 105 7.55 11.38 -13.84
N ASN A 106 8.23 12.52 -13.62
CA ASN A 106 8.59 13.44 -14.70
C ASN A 106 9.52 12.79 -15.71
N TRP A 107 10.55 12.07 -15.25
CA TRP A 107 11.43 11.34 -16.17
C TRP A 107 10.65 10.31 -17.00
N MET A 108 9.71 9.57 -16.41
CA MET A 108 8.87 8.64 -17.15
C MET A 108 8.01 9.34 -18.21
N HIS A 109 7.46 10.51 -17.88
CA HIS A 109 6.69 11.32 -18.82
C HIS A 109 7.55 11.85 -19.98
N GLU A 110 8.72 12.44 -19.66
CA GLU A 110 9.66 13.01 -20.64
C GLU A 110 10.29 11.95 -21.57
N ASN A 111 10.25 10.67 -21.19
CA ASN A 111 10.80 9.55 -21.96
C ASN A 111 9.69 8.66 -22.55
N ASP A 112 8.47 9.18 -22.68
CA ASP A 112 7.30 8.52 -23.28
C ASP A 112 7.09 7.09 -22.75
N ARG A 113 7.24 6.90 -21.44
CA ARG A 113 7.20 5.56 -20.82
C ARG A 113 5.78 5.05 -20.59
N TYR A 114 4.75 5.83 -20.89
CA TYR A 114 3.36 5.43 -20.78
C TYR A 114 2.48 6.38 -21.59
N ASN A 115 1.33 5.88 -22.04
CA ASN A 115 0.22 6.73 -22.46
C ASN A 115 -0.46 7.35 -21.24
N GLN A 116 -0.77 6.50 -20.25
CA GLN A 116 -1.53 6.87 -19.07
C GLN A 116 -1.01 6.17 -17.82
N LEU A 117 -0.93 6.90 -16.71
CA LEU A 117 -0.49 6.37 -15.42
C LEU A 117 -1.47 6.77 -14.33
N VAL A 118 -1.92 5.79 -13.55
CA VAL A 118 -2.76 5.98 -12.35
C VAL A 118 -1.97 5.54 -11.12
N PHE A 119 -1.94 6.38 -10.08
CA PHE A 119 -1.23 6.11 -8.83
C PHE A 119 -2.18 6.20 -7.64
N TYR A 120 -2.40 5.08 -6.94
CA TYR A 120 -3.13 5.02 -5.69
C TYR A 120 -2.15 4.98 -4.52
N LEU A 121 -2.28 5.95 -3.60
CA LEU A 121 -1.35 6.11 -2.48
C LEU A 121 -2.11 6.13 -1.14
N GLU A 122 -2.01 5.04 -0.40
CA GLU A 122 -2.49 4.91 0.98
C GLU A 122 -1.33 5.16 1.95
N SER A 123 -1.41 6.25 2.71
CA SER A 123 -0.42 6.65 3.71
C SER A 123 -0.94 7.84 4.53
N CYS A 124 -0.46 7.99 5.76
CA CYS A 124 -0.62 9.23 6.51
C CYS A 124 -0.06 10.40 5.67
N GLU A 125 -0.80 11.51 5.63
CA GLU A 125 -0.43 12.74 4.91
C GLU A 125 -0.12 12.54 3.40
N SER A 126 -0.65 11.48 2.77
CA SER A 126 -0.32 11.08 1.39
C SER A 126 -0.52 12.20 0.34
N GLY A 127 -1.50 13.09 0.55
CA GLY A 127 -1.73 14.24 -0.34
C GLY A 127 -0.49 15.14 -0.51
N SER A 128 0.35 15.24 0.53
CA SER A 128 1.57 16.05 0.50
C SER A 128 2.64 15.53 -0.47
N MET A 129 2.52 14.29 -0.96
CA MET A 129 3.41 13.74 -1.99
C MET A 129 3.19 14.36 -3.38
N PHE A 130 2.01 14.95 -3.60
CA PHE A 130 1.59 15.50 -4.90
C PHE A 130 1.15 16.97 -4.82
N GLU A 131 0.95 17.50 -3.62
CA GLU A 131 0.60 18.90 -3.38
C GLU A 131 1.66 19.84 -3.98
N LYS A 132 1.21 20.83 -4.77
CA LYS A 132 2.04 21.77 -5.54
C LYS A 132 2.83 21.18 -6.71
N VAL A 133 2.69 19.87 -6.99
CA VAL A 133 3.40 19.21 -8.10
C VAL A 133 2.48 18.77 -9.23
N LEU A 134 1.24 18.37 -8.94
CA LEU A 134 0.26 17.93 -9.96
C LEU A 134 -1.08 18.72 -9.82
N LYS A 135 -1.68 19.18 -10.92
CA LYS A 135 -3.04 19.81 -10.96
C LYS A 135 -4.13 18.71 -10.83
N SER A 136 -5.44 18.95 -10.60
CA SER A 136 -6.36 18.04 -9.84
C SER A 136 -7.57 17.38 -10.55
N THR A 137 -7.99 16.12 -10.20
CA THR A 137 -9.23 15.21 -10.45
C THR A 137 -9.22 13.81 -11.22
N ILE A 138 -10.07 12.85 -10.78
CA ILE A 138 -10.74 11.70 -11.47
C ILE A 138 -11.93 11.27 -10.59
N ASN A 139 -13.17 11.16 -11.11
CA ASN A 139 -14.38 11.34 -10.28
C ASN A 139 -15.12 10.08 -9.74
N GLU A 140 -15.50 9.05 -10.49
CA GLU A 140 -16.49 8.07 -9.95
C GLU A 140 -15.93 7.12 -8.87
N GLN A 141 -14.81 6.44 -9.14
CA GLN A 141 -14.15 5.59 -8.13
C GLN A 141 -13.67 6.42 -6.94
N TYR A 142 -13.18 7.62 -7.23
CA TYR A 142 -12.79 8.58 -6.20
C TYR A 142 -13.97 8.96 -5.31
N GLU A 143 -15.14 9.30 -5.87
CA GLU A 143 -16.32 9.66 -5.07
C GLU A 143 -16.84 8.47 -4.25
N ARG A 144 -16.71 7.23 -4.74
CA ARG A 144 -17.01 6.04 -3.93
C ARG A 144 -16.02 5.89 -2.77
N VAL A 145 -14.71 5.95 -3.03
CA VAL A 145 -13.68 5.83 -1.97
C VAL A 145 -13.77 6.97 -0.98
N LYS A 146 -13.96 8.21 -1.44
CA LYS A 146 -14.19 9.41 -0.62
C LYS A 146 -15.41 9.29 0.27
N ARG A 147 -16.49 8.68 -0.22
CA ARG A 147 -17.70 8.44 0.59
C ARG A 147 -17.46 7.42 1.70
N LEU A 148 -16.66 6.38 1.42
CA LEU A 148 -16.41 5.28 2.35
C LEU A 148 -15.28 5.60 3.35
N THR A 149 -14.30 6.43 2.97
CA THR A 149 -13.20 6.88 3.83
C THR A 149 -13.58 8.18 4.53
N ASN A 150 -14.21 8.07 5.71
CA ASN A 150 -14.76 9.22 6.45
C ASN A 150 -13.84 9.78 7.57
N LEU A 151 -12.70 9.13 7.82
CA LEU A 151 -11.72 9.57 8.83
C LEU A 151 -10.55 10.37 8.25
N SER A 152 -10.51 10.54 6.92
CA SER A 152 -9.53 11.38 6.23
C SER A 152 -10.15 11.99 4.97
N HIS A 153 -9.47 12.96 4.36
CA HIS A 153 -9.89 13.54 3.09
C HIS A 153 -9.19 12.80 1.95
N VAL A 154 -9.95 12.08 1.13
CA VAL A 154 -9.43 11.48 -0.12
C VAL A 154 -9.16 12.62 -1.11
N MET A 155 -7.90 12.73 -1.55
CA MET A 155 -7.42 13.82 -2.42
C MET A 155 -7.21 13.35 -3.86
N HIS A 156 -7.20 14.28 -4.82
CA HIS A 156 -7.03 13.97 -6.24
C HIS A 156 -6.07 14.92 -6.98
N PHE A 157 -5.11 14.34 -7.72
CA PHE A 157 -4.11 15.04 -8.51
C PHE A 157 -3.91 14.37 -9.90
N GLY A 158 -3.29 15.04 -10.88
CA GLY A 158 -3.04 14.59 -12.27
C GLY A 158 -3.82 15.29 -13.41
N ASN A 159 -3.93 14.59 -14.55
CA ASN A 159 -4.89 14.86 -15.63
C ASN A 159 -6.13 14.00 -15.40
N LEU A 160 -7.31 14.57 -15.65
CA LEU A 160 -8.57 14.14 -15.07
C LEU A 160 -9.50 13.54 -16.09
N LEU A 161 -9.19 13.72 -17.35
CA LEU A 161 -9.95 13.09 -18.42
C LEU A 161 -9.74 11.57 -18.38
N ILE A 162 -8.63 11.10 -17.80
CA ILE A 162 -8.39 9.67 -17.52
C ILE A 162 -9.40 9.09 -16.50
N ALA A 163 -10.20 9.93 -15.85
CA ALA A 163 -11.19 9.55 -14.87
C ALA A 163 -12.45 8.91 -15.42
N GLU A 164 -12.78 9.36 -16.62
CA GLU A 164 -13.95 8.95 -17.35
C GLU A 164 -13.67 7.60 -18.03
N GLU A 165 -12.43 7.12 -17.94
CA GLU A 165 -12.04 5.84 -18.48
C GLU A 165 -12.44 4.66 -17.58
N PRO A 166 -12.78 3.50 -18.16
CA PRO A 166 -13.10 2.30 -17.40
C PRO A 166 -11.95 1.86 -16.48
N VAL A 167 -12.25 1.61 -15.20
CA VAL A 167 -11.30 1.02 -14.22
C VAL A 167 -10.65 -0.26 -14.76
N GLY A 168 -11.41 -1.04 -15.54
CA GLY A 168 -10.95 -2.26 -16.18
C GLY A 168 -9.77 -2.08 -17.14
N TRP A 169 -9.52 -0.86 -17.64
CA TRP A 169 -8.35 -0.55 -18.48
C TRP A 169 -7.05 -0.43 -17.67
N PHE A 170 -7.12 -0.25 -16.35
CA PHE A 170 -5.94 -0.15 -15.46
C PHE A 170 -5.77 -1.36 -14.54
N GLN A 171 -6.89 -1.95 -14.09
CA GLN A 171 -6.89 -3.09 -13.15
C GLN A 171 -7.15 -4.44 -13.84
N GLY A 172 -7.39 -4.43 -15.15
CA GLY A 172 -7.76 -5.60 -15.95
C GLY A 172 -9.25 -5.95 -15.86
N GLN A 173 -9.74 -6.69 -16.85
CA GLN A 173 -11.09 -7.28 -16.84
C GLN A 173 -10.98 -8.80 -16.96
N ARG A 174 -11.60 -9.54 -16.04
CA ARG A 174 -11.82 -10.99 -16.24
C ARG A 174 -13.05 -11.18 -17.13
N LYS A 175 -12.96 -12.03 -18.16
CA LYS A 175 -14.08 -12.49 -19.02
C LYS A 175 -15.08 -13.42 -18.29
N THR A 176 -15.18 -13.32 -16.97
CA THR A 176 -16.25 -13.97 -16.20
C THR A 176 -17.35 -12.93 -16.06
N HIS A 177 -18.60 -13.29 -16.38
CA HIS A 177 -19.78 -12.47 -16.08
C HIS A 177 -19.54 -11.69 -14.78
N GLN A 178 -19.57 -10.36 -14.85
CA GLN A 178 -19.70 -9.54 -13.65
C GLN A 178 -20.92 -10.08 -12.92
N LYS A 179 -20.72 -10.91 -11.91
CA LYS A 179 -21.67 -10.93 -10.81
C LYS A 179 -21.63 -9.49 -10.33
N GLU A 180 -22.73 -8.78 -10.47
CA GLU A 180 -22.99 -7.64 -9.61
C GLU A 180 -22.58 -8.11 -8.21
N THR A 181 -21.52 -7.50 -7.67
CA THR A 181 -21.20 -7.66 -6.26
C THR A 181 -22.40 -7.08 -5.56
N THR A 182 -23.36 -7.94 -5.20
CA THR A 182 -24.40 -7.63 -4.23
C THR A 182 -23.71 -6.93 -3.08
N ASP A 183 -24.15 -5.70 -2.74
CA ASP A 183 -23.61 -4.91 -1.64
C ASP A 183 -23.23 -5.85 -0.51
N GLU A 184 -21.92 -6.11 -0.38
CA GLU A 184 -21.42 -7.06 0.60
C GLU A 184 -21.87 -6.54 1.96
N GLU A 185 -22.38 -7.42 2.82
CA GLU A 185 -22.79 -7.06 4.17
C GLU A 185 -21.72 -6.15 4.78
N LEU A 186 -22.11 -4.91 5.07
CA LEU A 186 -21.27 -3.93 5.74
C LEU A 186 -20.92 -4.50 7.11
N HIS A 187 -19.86 -5.30 7.18
CA HIS A 187 -19.27 -5.73 8.44
C HIS A 187 -18.95 -4.47 9.23
N ALA A 188 -19.08 -4.55 10.55
CA ALA A 188 -18.78 -3.42 11.43
C ALA A 188 -17.39 -2.85 11.09
N VAL A 189 -17.38 -1.68 10.47
CA VAL A 189 -16.16 -0.99 10.06
C VAL A 189 -15.60 -0.33 11.32
N PHE A 190 -14.67 -1.02 11.97
CA PHE A 190 -13.86 -0.43 13.03
C PHE A 190 -12.61 0.17 12.38
N SER A 191 -12.37 1.46 12.63
CA SER A 191 -11.24 2.20 12.06
C SER A 191 -10.43 2.84 13.17
N TRP A 192 -9.12 2.66 13.13
CA TRP A 192 -8.16 3.25 14.08
C TRP A 192 -7.17 4.16 13.34
N PRO A 193 -6.69 5.26 13.97
CA PRO A 193 -5.60 6.04 13.41
C PRO A 193 -4.36 5.18 13.17
N SER A 194 -3.77 5.24 11.97
CA SER A 194 -2.62 4.39 11.59
C SER A 194 -1.46 4.46 12.59
N ARG A 195 -1.23 5.62 13.21
CA ARG A 195 -0.17 5.84 14.22
C ARG A 195 -0.44 5.12 15.54
N ASP A 196 -1.69 4.79 15.84
CA ASP A 196 -2.11 4.15 17.08
C ASP A 196 -2.31 2.64 16.94
N VAL A 197 -2.37 2.11 15.70
CA VAL A 197 -2.69 0.70 15.41
C VAL A 197 -1.78 -0.26 16.17
N GLU A 198 -0.47 -0.01 16.22
CA GLU A 198 0.47 -0.89 16.93
C GLU A 198 0.16 -0.96 18.43
N LEU A 199 -0.03 0.20 19.07
CA LEU A 199 -0.33 0.27 20.48
C LEU A 199 -1.67 -0.40 20.79
N MET A 200 -2.70 -0.13 19.98
CA MET A 200 -4.03 -0.71 20.16
C MET A 200 -4.03 -2.23 19.97
N TYR A 201 -3.30 -2.74 18.98
CA TYR A 201 -3.10 -4.18 18.78
C TYR A 201 -2.44 -4.84 20.01
N LEU A 202 -1.38 -4.24 20.54
CA LEU A 202 -0.70 -4.76 21.73
C LEU A 202 -1.60 -4.74 22.98
N HIS A 203 -2.44 -3.72 23.12
CA HIS A 203 -3.42 -3.63 24.20
C HIS A 203 -4.49 -4.73 24.07
N GLN A 204 -5.04 -4.94 22.88
CA GLN A 204 -6.02 -6.00 22.65
C GLN A 204 -5.43 -7.39 22.95
N LEU A 205 -4.22 -7.68 22.44
CA LEU A 205 -3.53 -8.94 22.75
C LEU A 205 -3.32 -9.14 24.25
N LYS A 206 -2.99 -8.08 24.99
CA LYS A 206 -2.76 -8.16 26.43
C LYS A 206 -4.03 -8.53 27.18
N ASP A 207 -5.20 -8.15 26.68
CA ASP A 207 -6.50 -8.43 27.31
C ASP A 207 -7.00 -9.86 26.98
N GLU A 208 -6.50 -10.47 25.90
CA GLU A 208 -6.85 -11.84 25.47
C GLU A 208 -5.87 -12.92 25.95
N ILE A 209 -4.70 -12.56 26.50
CA ILE A 209 -3.61 -13.52 26.78
C ILE A 209 -3.49 -13.94 28.24
N ASP A 210 -3.49 -15.26 28.46
CA ASP A 210 -3.32 -15.86 29.79
C ASP A 210 -1.85 -16.23 30.12
N ASP A 211 -0.96 -16.24 29.11
CA ASP A 211 0.45 -16.61 29.30
C ASP A 211 1.24 -15.46 29.95
N ILE A 212 1.79 -15.72 31.14
CA ILE A 212 2.54 -14.76 31.95
C ILE A 212 3.81 -14.24 31.24
N PHE A 213 4.50 -15.10 30.50
CA PHE A 213 5.71 -14.70 29.77
C PHE A 213 5.37 -13.81 28.59
N VAL A 214 4.31 -14.13 27.84
CA VAL A 214 3.83 -13.28 26.74
C VAL A 214 3.33 -11.94 27.27
N ALA A 215 2.54 -11.95 28.35
CA ALA A 215 2.04 -10.72 28.98
C ALA A 215 3.19 -9.81 29.47
N LYS A 216 4.27 -10.39 30.01
CA LYS A 216 5.46 -9.64 30.42
C LYS A 216 6.15 -8.97 29.22
N GLU A 217 6.25 -9.69 28.11
CA GLU A 217 6.86 -9.18 26.88
C GLU A 217 6.00 -8.07 26.24
N LEU A 218 4.68 -8.25 26.16
CA LEU A 218 3.75 -7.22 25.67
C LEU A 218 3.86 -5.92 26.50
N ARG A 219 3.91 -6.03 27.84
CA ARG A 219 4.12 -4.85 28.72
C ARG A 219 5.47 -4.17 28.49
N ARG A 220 6.49 -4.91 28.05
CA ARG A 220 7.80 -4.34 27.71
C ARG A 220 7.70 -3.56 26.41
N GLU A 221 7.05 -4.11 25.38
CA GLU A 221 6.87 -3.43 24.09
C GLU A 221 5.99 -2.18 24.22
N ILE A 222 4.83 -2.27 24.89
CA ILE A 222 3.96 -1.10 25.16
C ILE A 222 4.74 0.03 25.86
N ARG A 223 5.59 -0.31 26.84
CA ARG A 223 6.40 0.70 27.54
C ARG A 223 7.44 1.35 26.65
N LYS A 224 8.03 0.63 25.69
CA LYS A 224 8.97 1.23 24.74
C LYS A 224 8.27 2.26 23.85
N ILE A 225 7.08 1.94 23.35
CA ILE A 225 6.29 2.86 22.51
C ILE A 225 5.99 4.16 23.27
N HIS A 226 5.55 4.07 24.53
CA HIS A 226 5.30 5.24 25.38
C HIS A 226 6.54 6.07 25.74
N GLN A 227 7.77 5.56 25.53
CA GLN A 227 9.00 6.31 25.79
C GLN A 227 9.51 7.09 24.57
N VAL A 228 8.97 6.80 23.38
CA VAL A 228 9.36 7.42 22.11
C VAL A 228 8.43 8.58 21.74
N HIS A 229 7.30 8.72 22.43
CA HIS A 229 6.35 9.83 22.37
C HIS A 229 6.47 10.72 23.61
#